data_AF-A0A258ZDQ0-F1
#
_entry.id   AF-A0A258ZDQ0-F1
#
_cell.length_a   1.000
_cell.length_b   1.000
_cell.length_c   1.000
_cell.angle_alpha   90.00
_cell.angle_beta   90.00
_cell.angle_gamma   90.00
#
_symmetry.space_group_name_H-M   'P 1'
#
loop_
_entity.id
_entity.type
_entity.pdbx_description
1 polymer ?
#
loop_
_entity_poly.entity_id
_entity_poly.type
_entity_poly.pdbx_seq_one_letter_code
_entity_poly.pdbx_strand_id
1 'polypeptide(L)' 'MGEVIKLSTVKRARLQDKAKAATLCGSGFHKWKVVTDSRFDVRQGKLVTTERCERCHDERTVLK' A
#
# COMPACT_ATOMS: atom_id res chain seq x y z
N MET A 1 15.78 -9.12 33.97
CA MET A 1 15.96 -10.40 33.25
C MET A 1 15.67 -10.13 31.79
N GLY A 2 16.69 -10.19 30.92
CA GLY A 2 16.51 -9.99 29.48
C GLY A 2 15.98 -11.26 28.85
N GLU A 3 14.83 -11.18 28.19
CA GLU A 3 14.27 -12.32 27.47
C GLU A 3 15.12 -12.59 26.22
N VAL A 4 15.75 -13.76 26.15
CA VAL A 4 16.61 -14.14 25.03
C VAL A 4 15.72 -14.65 23.89
N ILE A 5 15.41 -13.77 22.94
CA ILE A 5 14.58 -14.09 21.78
C ILE A 5 15.47 -14.63 20.65
N LYS A 6 15.11 -15.79 20.11
CA LYS A 6 15.84 -16.41 18.97
C LYS A 6 15.66 -15.55 17.71
N LEU A 7 16.78 -15.12 17.11
CA LEU A 7 16.81 -14.30 15.88
C LEU A 7 16.01 -14.92 14.72
N SER A 8 15.99 -16.25 14.62
CA SER A 8 15.24 -16.98 13.58
C SER A 8 13.73 -16.75 13.67
N THR A 9 13.18 -16.63 14.87
CA THR A 9 11.75 -16.36 15.09
C THR A 9 11.37 -14.94 14.65
N VAL A 10 12.20 -13.95 14.98
CA VAL A 10 12.01 -12.54 14.57
C VAL A 10 12.08 -12.41 13.05
N LYS A 11 13.03 -13.09 12.41
CA LYS A 11 13.19 -13.07 10.95
C LYS A 11 11.97 -13.66 10.25
N ARG A 12 11.44 -14.79 10.73
CA ARG A 12 10.23 -15.43 10.19
C ARG A 12 8.99 -14.55 10.36
N ALA A 13 8.79 -13.94 11.52
CA ALA A 13 7.67 -13.03 11.77
C ALA A 13 7.69 -11.85 10.77
N ARG A 14 8.86 -11.25 10.55
CA ARG A 14 9.03 -10.13 9.61
C ARG A 14 8.77 -10.52 8.15
N LEU A 15 9.13 -11.75 7.75
CA LEU A 15 8.82 -12.31 6.43
C LEU A 15 7.31 -12.57 6.27
N GLN A 16 6.65 -13.11 7.29
CA GLN A 16 5.20 -13.32 7.27
C GLN A 16 4.42 -12.00 7.17
N ASP A 17 4.84 -10.95 7.88
CA ASP A 17 4.19 -9.63 7.80
C ASP A 17 4.25 -9.05 6.39
N LYS A 18 5.43 -9.13 5.75
CA LYS A 18 5.61 -8.72 4.35
C LYS A 18 4.76 -9.55 3.39
N ALA A 19 4.71 -10.87 3.59
CA ALA A 19 3.93 -11.78 2.75
C ALA A 19 2.43 -11.50 2.86
N LYS A 20 1.89 -11.27 4.07
CA LYS A 20 0.47 -10.92 4.29
C LYS A 20 0.08 -9.61 3.61
N ALA A 21 0.98 -8.63 3.54
CA ALA A 21 0.75 -7.40 2.81
C ALA A 21 0.74 -7.62 1.29
N ALA A 22 1.67 -8.45 0.79
CA ALA A 22 1.88 -8.69 -0.64
C ALA A 22 0.87 -9.65 -1.29
N THR A 23 0.39 -10.68 -0.60
CA THR A 23 -0.48 -11.71 -1.19
C THR A 23 -1.83 -11.16 -1.64
N LEU A 24 -2.46 -10.32 -0.82
CA LEU A 24 -3.79 -9.77 -1.12
C LEU A 24 -3.75 -8.75 -2.27
N CYS A 25 -2.70 -7.92 -2.33
CA CYS A 25 -2.49 -6.98 -3.43
C CYS A 25 -2.12 -7.71 -4.73
N GLY A 26 -1.29 -8.75 -4.65
CA GLY A 26 -0.91 -9.57 -5.83
C GLY A 26 -2.08 -10.31 -6.46
N SER A 27 -3.15 -10.60 -5.71
CA SER A 27 -4.39 -11.20 -6.23
C SER A 27 -5.41 -10.18 -6.77
N GLY A 28 -5.09 -8.88 -6.78
CA GLY A 28 -5.97 -7.82 -7.27
C GLY A 28 -6.91 -7.20 -6.22
N PHE A 29 -6.84 -7.63 -4.95
CA PHE A 29 -7.62 -7.05 -3.84
C PHE A 29 -6.92 -5.86 -3.21
N HIS A 30 -6.89 -4.76 -3.95
CA HIS A 30 -6.30 -3.52 -3.47
C HIS A 30 -7.27 -2.77 -2.55
N LYS A 31 -6.76 -2.34 -1.39
CA LYS A 31 -7.44 -1.38 -0.52
C LYS A 31 -7.11 0.03 -0.98
N TRP A 32 -7.90 0.57 -1.90
CA TRP A 32 -7.74 1.92 -2.41
C TRP A 32 -8.11 2.94 -1.34
N LYS A 33 -7.25 3.94 -1.17
CA LYS A 33 -7.51 5.12 -0.36
C LYS A 33 -7.33 6.34 -1.22
N VAL A 34 -8.35 7.18 -1.23
CA VAL A 34 -8.29 8.46 -1.92
C VAL A 34 -7.24 9.32 -1.24
N VAL A 35 -6.23 9.70 -2.00
CA VAL A 35 -5.27 10.72 -1.57
C VAL A 35 -5.95 12.05 -1.86
N THR A 36 -6.37 12.75 -0.80
CA THR A 36 -7.08 14.04 -0.89
C THR A 36 -6.22 15.19 -1.43
N ASP A 37 -4.97 14.90 -1.77
CA ASP A 37 -4.10 15.73 -2.61
C ASP A 37 -4.69 15.75 -4.03
N SER A 38 -5.78 16.50 -4.18
CA SER A 38 -6.48 16.67 -5.44
C SER A 38 -5.55 17.39 -6.41
N ARG A 39 -5.05 16.67 -7.41
CA ARG A 39 -4.16 17.25 -8.43
C ARG A 39 -5.03 17.75 -9.56
N PHE A 40 -4.87 19.00 -9.95
CA PHE A 40 -5.48 19.53 -11.15
C PHE A 40 -4.58 19.16 -12.32
N ASP A 41 -5.08 18.36 -13.27
CA ASP A 41 -4.30 18.01 -14.45
C ASP A 41 -4.35 19.19 -15.44
N VAL A 42 -3.25 19.95 -15.53
CA VAL A 42 -3.14 21.17 -16.36
C VAL A 42 -3.31 20.86 -17.86
N ARG A 43 -3.00 19.64 -18.29
CA ARG A 43 -3.08 19.24 -19.71
C ARG A 43 -4.50 18.88 -20.11
N GLN A 44 -5.28 18.30 -19.20
CA GLN A 44 -6.67 17.90 -19.45
C GLN A 44 -7.69 18.94 -18.95
N GLY A 45 -7.27 19.91 -18.13
CA GLY A 45 -8.15 20.95 -17.57
C GLY A 45 -9.17 20.41 -16.56
N LYS A 46 -8.87 19.27 -15.92
CA LYS A 46 -9.81 18.54 -15.05
C LYS A 46 -9.17 18.20 -13.71
N LEU A 47 -10.00 18.10 -12.68
CA LEU A 47 -9.59 17.63 -11.36
C LEU A 47 -9.39 16.12 -11.41
N VAL A 48 -8.18 15.63 -11.15
CA VAL A 48 -7.90 14.19 -11.06
C VAL A 48 -7.88 13.75 -9.61
N THR A 49 -8.49 12.59 -9.35
CA THR A 49 -8.43 11.95 -8.05
C THR A 49 -7.43 10.81 -8.12
N THR A 50 -6.39 10.86 -7.27
CA THR A 50 -5.42 9.77 -7.16
C THR A 50 -5.80 8.89 -5.98
N GLU A 51 -5.94 7.61 -6.24
CA GLU A 51 -6.16 6.59 -5.23
C GLU A 51 -4.87 5.83 -5.02
N ARG A 52 -4.38 5.78 -3.78
CA ARG A 52 -3.20 4.99 -3.43
C ARG A 52 -3.64 3.78 -2.61
N CYS A 53 -3.11 2.61 -2.92
CA CYS A 53 -3.36 1.44 -2.12
C CYS A 53 -2.57 1.54 -0.79
N GLU A 54 -3.25 1.41 0.35
CA GLU A 54 -2.59 1.49 1.67
C GLU A 54 -1.59 0.36 1.93
N ARG A 55 -1.67 -0.74 1.17
CA ARG A 55 -0.90 -1.97 1.41
C ARG A 55 0.34 -2.04 0.52
N CYS A 56 0.15 -1.91 -0.79
CA CYS A 56 1.21 -2.02 -1.79
C CYS A 56 1.71 -0.67 -2.30
N HIS A 57 1.09 0.44 -1.91
CA HIS A 57 1.42 1.79 -2.37
C HIS A 57 1.26 2.00 -3.88
N ASP A 58 0.62 1.07 -4.60
CA ASP A 58 0.22 1.28 -5.99
C ASP A 58 -0.72 2.49 -6.10
N GLU A 59 -0.55 3.27 -7.16
CA GLU A 59 -1.31 4.49 -7.41
C GLU A 59 -2.16 4.30 -8.66
N ARG A 60 -3.45 4.64 -8.56
CA ARG A 60 -4.38 4.69 -9.69
C ARG A 60 -5.01 6.07 -9.76
N THR A 61 -4.92 6.70 -10.91
CA THR A 61 -5.61 7.96 -11.20
C THR A 61 -6.94 7.67 -11.86
N VAL A 62 -8.02 8.11 -11.22
CA VAL A 62 -9.37 8.10 -11.80
C VAL A 62 -9.72 9.52 -12.24
N LEU A 63 -10.13 9.63 -13.51
CA LEU A 63 -10.64 10.85 -14.10
C LEU A 63 -12.11 11.00 -13.69
N LYS A 64 -12.47 12.14 -13.11
CA LYS A 64 -13.86 12.47 -12.77
C LYS A 64 -14.51 13.33 -13.83
#